data_AF-A0A1J3EG51-F1
#
_entry.id   AF-A0A1J3EG51-F1
#
_cell.length_a   1.000
_cell.length_b   1.000
_cell.length_c   1.000
_cell.angle_alpha   90.00
_cell.angle_beta   90.00
_cell.angle_gamma   90.00
#
_symmetry.space_group_name_H-M   'P 1'
#
loop_
_entity.id
_entity.type
_entity.pdbx_description
1 polymer ?
#
loop_
_entity_poly.entity_id
_entity_poly.type
_entity_poly.pdbx_seq_one_letter_code
_entity_poly.pdbx_strand_id
1 'polypeptide(L)'
;TAFGSSYKEGQRIFDLQAELSYLIILSLQRAFIPGYRYLPTKNNRRMKEAAREIQDILRGIVNKRLRAREAGEAPSDDLLGTLLESNLGQAKGHGMSTEDVMEECKLFYFAGQ
;
A
#
# COMPACT_ATOMS: atom_id res chain seq x y z
N THR A 1 -9.22 -12.60 0.66
CA THR A 1 -8.51 -11.67 -0.25
C THR A 1 -7.04 -12.01 -0.20
N ALA A 2 -6.22 -11.60 -1.18
CA ALA A 2 -4.80 -11.98 -1.24
C ALA A 2 -3.96 -11.61 0.00
N PHE A 3 -4.36 -10.57 0.75
CA PHE A 3 -3.67 -10.09 1.96
C PHE A 3 -4.46 -10.31 3.26
N GLY A 4 -5.55 -11.09 3.22
CA GLY A 4 -6.42 -11.29 4.38
C GLY A 4 -7.13 -10.02 4.87
N SER A 5 -7.17 -8.99 4.02
CA SER A 5 -7.93 -7.76 4.23
C SER A 5 -9.42 -8.00 4.08
N SER A 6 -10.24 -7.16 4.71
CA SER A 6 -11.66 -7.14 4.39
C SER A 6 -11.89 -6.73 2.93
N TYR A 7 -12.94 -7.27 2.30
CA TYR A 7 -13.34 -6.87 0.95
C TYR A 7 -13.48 -5.34 0.82
N LYS A 8 -14.00 -4.69 1.86
CA LYS A 8 -14.17 -3.22 1.93
C LYS A 8 -12.83 -2.47 1.91
N GLU A 9 -11.83 -2.94 2.65
CA GLU A 9 -10.48 -2.33 2.64
C GLU A 9 -9.85 -2.47 1.24
N GLY A 10 -9.95 -3.64 0.62
CA GLY A 10 -9.46 -3.85 -0.75
C GLY A 10 -10.17 -2.97 -1.78
N GLN A 11 -11.51 -2.92 -1.73
CA GLN A 11 -12.31 -2.05 -2.61
C GLN A 11 -11.91 -0.58 -2.45
N ARG A 12 -11.71 -0.11 -1.22
CA ARG A 12 -11.31 1.27 -0.97
C ARG A 12 -9.93 1.59 -1.56
N ILE A 13 -8.97 0.66 -1.49
CA ILE A 13 -7.66 0.84 -2.13
C ILE A 13 -7.82 1.00 -3.64
N PHE A 14 -8.63 0.15 -4.29
CA PHE A 14 -8.86 0.25 -5.73
C PHE A 14 -9.49 1.58 -6.14
N ASP A 15 -10.50 2.05 -5.41
CA ASP A 15 -11.15 3.35 -5.67
C ASP A 15 -10.13 4.51 -5.57
N LEU A 16 -9.29 4.51 -4.54
CA LEU A 16 -8.26 5.52 -4.33
C LEU A 16 -7.16 5.46 -5.39
N GLN A 17 -6.76 4.25 -5.83
CA GLN A 17 -5.78 4.08 -6.91
C GLN A 17 -6.34 4.59 -8.25
N ALA A 18 -7.62 4.34 -8.54
CA ALA A 18 -8.27 4.87 -9.74
C ALA A 18 -8.30 6.40 -9.73
N GLU A 19 -8.62 7.00 -8.58
CA GLU A 19 -8.58 8.44 -8.40
C GLU A 19 -7.16 9.01 -8.56
N LEU A 20 -6.15 8.36 -7.97
CA LEU A 20 -4.75 8.76 -8.14
C LEU A 20 -4.32 8.71 -9.60
N SER A 21 -4.64 7.64 -10.33
CA SER A 21 -4.34 7.50 -11.76
C SER A 21 -4.95 8.65 -12.57
N TYR A 22 -6.20 9.01 -12.32
CA TYR A 22 -6.86 10.15 -12.96
C TYR A 22 -6.15 11.48 -12.65
N LEU A 23 -5.83 11.73 -11.38
CA LEU A 23 -5.15 12.97 -10.97
C LEU A 23 -3.71 13.06 -11.51
N ILE A 24 -3.01 11.94 -11.61
CA ILE A 24 -1.69 11.86 -12.24
C ILE A 24 -1.77 12.24 -13.72
N ILE A 25 -2.75 11.71 -14.46
CA ILE A 25 -2.96 12.08 -15.87
C ILE A 25 -3.20 13.60 -16.01
N LEU A 26 -4.03 14.18 -15.15
CA LEU A 26 -4.24 15.64 -15.13
C LEU A 26 -2.96 16.41 -14.80
N SER A 27 -2.15 15.91 -13.87
CA SER A 27 -0.86 16.52 -13.52
C SER A 27 0.15 16.43 -14.67
N LEU A 28 0.14 15.34 -15.45
CA LEU A 28 1.01 15.16 -16.61
C LEU A 28 0.71 16.19 -17.72
N GLN A 29 -0.55 16.57 -17.91
CA GLN A 29 -0.92 17.65 -18.82
C GLN A 29 -0.35 19.02 -18.42
N ARG A 30 0.08 19.18 -17.16
CA ARG A 30 0.69 20.40 -16.61
C ARG A 30 2.18 20.24 -16.35
N ALA A 31 2.80 19.15 -16.82
CA ALA A 31 4.20 18.84 -16.58
C ALA A 31 5.18 19.85 -17.20
N PHE A 32 4.75 20.62 -18.21
CA PHE A 32 5.54 21.70 -18.79
C PHE A 32 5.79 22.88 -17.82
N ILE A 33 5.01 22.97 -16.73
CA ILE A 33 5.22 23.97 -15.67
C ILE A 33 6.20 23.36 -14.65
N PRO A 34 7.43 23.88 -14.53
CA PRO A 34 8.40 23.35 -13.59
C PRO A 34 7.85 23.38 -12.15
N GLY A 35 7.98 22.26 -11.45
CA GLY A 35 7.53 22.15 -10.05
C GLY A 35 6.02 22.12 -9.83
N TYR A 36 5.19 22.01 -10.89
CA TYR A 36 3.72 22.01 -10.77
C TYR A 36 3.19 21.01 -9.72
N ARG A 37 3.79 19.82 -9.64
CA ARG A 37 3.43 18.76 -8.67
C ARG A 37 3.58 19.18 -7.20
N TYR A 38 4.39 20.20 -6.92
CA TYR A 38 4.65 20.70 -5.57
C TYR A 38 3.77 21.89 -5.20
N LEU A 39 3.10 22.51 -6.17
CA LEU A 39 2.22 23.63 -5.93
C LEU A 39 1.01 23.19 -5.07
N PRO A 40 0.49 24.05 -4.20
CA PRO A 40 -0.61 23.70 -3.28
C PRO A 40 -1.99 23.71 -3.97
N THR A 41 -2.12 23.11 -5.16
CA THR A 41 -3.37 23.01 -5.92
C THR A 41 -4.34 22.00 -5.28
N LYS A 42 -5.63 22.10 -5.60
CA LYS A 42 -6.65 21.14 -5.12
C LYS A 42 -6.29 19.70 -5.53
N ASN A 43 -5.87 19.49 -6.78
CA ASN A 43 -5.49 18.17 -7.28
C ASN A 43 -4.26 17.60 -6.55
N ASN A 44 -3.22 18.42 -6.34
CA ASN A 44 -2.02 17.96 -5.64
C ASN A 44 -2.29 17.63 -4.16
N ARG A 45 -3.18 18.39 -3.50
CA ARG A 45 -3.63 18.09 -2.14
C ARG A 45 -4.41 16.77 -2.11
N ARG A 46 -5.36 16.60 -3.03
CA ARG A 46 -6.15 15.36 -3.12
C ARG A 46 -5.30 14.13 -3.41
N MET A 47 -4.32 14.24 -4.31
CA MET A 47 -3.34 13.17 -4.54
C MET A 47 -2.60 12.77 -3.26
N LYS A 48 -2.12 13.76 -2.48
CA LYS A 48 -1.41 13.49 -1.23
C LYS A 48 -2.31 12.82 -0.19
N GLU A 49 -3.57 13.26 -0.10
CA GLU A 49 -4.58 12.66 0.78
C GLU A 49 -4.89 11.22 0.40
N ALA A 50 -5.16 10.95 -0.88
CA ALA A 50 -5.44 9.60 -1.37
C ALA A 50 -4.24 8.66 -1.18
N ALA A 51 -3.02 9.12 -1.46
CA ALA A 51 -1.80 8.35 -1.23
C ALA A 51 -1.60 8.02 0.26
N ARG A 52 -1.87 8.98 1.16
CA ARG A 52 -1.81 8.77 2.61
C ARG A 52 -2.88 7.77 3.06
N GLU A 53 -4.10 7.87 2.56
CA GLU A 53 -5.20 6.96 2.92
C GLU A 53 -4.88 5.52 2.49
N ILE A 54 -4.35 5.30 1.29
CA ILE A 54 -3.86 3.97 0.86
C ILE A 54 -2.80 3.45 1.83
N GLN A 55 -1.82 4.29 2.18
CA GLN A 55 -0.75 3.91 3.10
C GLN A 55 -1.28 3.55 4.48
N ASP A 56 -2.27 4.27 5.00
CA ASP A 56 -2.88 4.01 6.30
C ASP A 56 -3.66 2.69 6.30
N ILE A 57 -4.41 2.40 5.23
CA ILE A 57 -5.14 1.12 5.08
C ILE A 57 -4.15 -0.05 5.00
N LEU A 58 -3.12 0.05 4.15
CA LEU A 58 -2.09 -0.99 4.01
C LEU A 58 -1.36 -1.25 5.32
N ARG A 59 -0.96 -0.17 6.03
CA ARG A 59 -0.34 -0.27 7.35
C ARG A 59 -1.28 -0.96 8.35
N GLY A 60 -2.57 -0.66 8.31
CA GLY A 60 -3.58 -1.33 9.11
C GLY A 60 -3.64 -2.84 8.85
N ILE A 61 -3.62 -3.27 7.58
CA ILE A 61 -3.63 -4.68 7.17
C ILE A 61 -2.36 -5.39 7.67
N VAL A 62 -1.18 -4.81 7.41
CA VAL A 62 0.11 -5.39 7.82
C VAL A 62 0.20 -5.50 9.35
N ASN A 63 -0.17 -4.44 10.08
CA ASN A 63 -0.13 -4.45 11.55
C ASN A 63 -1.11 -5.45 12.16
N LYS A 64 -2.33 -5.59 11.61
CA LYS A 64 -3.28 -6.63 12.05
C LYS A 64 -2.66 -8.01 11.93
N ARG A 65 -1.95 -8.27 10.83
CA ARG A 65 -1.29 -9.56 10.60
C ARG A 65 -0.11 -9.80 11.54
N LEU A 66 0.73 -8.79 11.74
CA LEU A 66 1.85 -8.88 12.69
C LEU A 66 1.36 -9.19 14.10
N ARG A 67 0.29 -8.55 14.56
CA ARG A 67 -0.30 -8.79 15.89
C ARG A 67 -0.91 -10.17 16.04
N ALA A 68 -1.68 -10.63 15.06
CA ALA A 68 -2.23 -12.00 15.05
C ALA A 68 -1.12 -13.04 15.21
N ARG A 69 0.00 -12.82 14.52
CA ARG A 69 1.17 -13.67 14.62
C ARG A 69 1.85 -13.60 16.00
N GLU A 70 2.05 -12.40 16.56
CA GLU A 70 2.61 -12.24 17.91
C GLU A 70 1.76 -12.93 18.98
N ALA A 71 0.44 -12.97 18.77
CA ALA A 71 -0.50 -13.70 19.62
C ALA A 71 -0.47 -15.24 19.45
N GLY A 72 0.37 -15.75 18.54
CA GLY A 72 0.47 -17.19 18.26
C GLY A 72 -0.70 -17.76 17.46
N GLU A 73 -1.47 -16.92 16.77
CA GLU A 73 -2.50 -17.39 15.85
C GLU A 73 -1.88 -18.21 14.71
N ALA A 74 -2.65 -19.17 14.19
CA ALA A 74 -2.19 -20.03 13.11
C ALA A 74 -1.75 -19.19 11.90
N PRO A 75 -0.68 -19.58 11.20
CA PRO A 75 -0.24 -18.86 10.02
C PRO A 75 -1.36 -18.84 8.98
N SER A 76 -1.61 -17.65 8.45
CA SER A 76 -2.59 -17.45 7.41
C SER A 76 -1.96 -17.76 6.06
N ASP A 77 -2.55 -18.69 5.31
CA ASP A 77 -2.09 -19.15 3.99
C ASP A 77 -2.43 -18.15 2.87
N ASP A 78 -2.11 -16.87 3.09
CA ASP A 78 -2.27 -15.82 2.10
C ASP A 78 -0.94 -15.14 1.79
N LEU A 79 -0.91 -14.32 0.73
CA LEU A 79 0.32 -13.73 0.20
C LEU A 79 1.05 -12.90 1.25
N LEU A 80 0.32 -12.19 2.12
CA LEU A 80 0.92 -11.44 3.21
C LEU A 80 1.57 -12.34 4.25
N GLY A 81 0.90 -13.44 4.61
CA GLY A 81 1.43 -14.47 5.49
C GLY A 81 2.74 -15.03 4.94
N THR A 82 2.74 -15.45 3.67
CA THR A 82 3.93 -15.98 2.99
C THR A 82 5.07 -14.95 2.92
N LEU A 83 4.77 -13.68 2.62
CA LEU A 83 5.77 -12.60 2.60
C LEU A 83 6.40 -12.36 3.98
N LEU A 84 5.59 -12.38 5.03
CA LEU A 84 6.05 -12.20 6.41
C LEU A 84 6.82 -13.42 6.93
N GLU A 85 6.46 -14.63 6.50
CA GLU A 85 7.15 -15.87 6.84
C GLU A 85 8.50 -16.00 6.14
N SER A 86 8.56 -15.72 4.84
CA SER A 86 9.80 -15.81 4.07
C SER A 86 10.87 -14.82 4.57
N ASN A 87 10.44 -13.71 5.16
CA ASN A 87 11.30 -12.72 5.79
C ASN A 87 11.98 -13.25 7.08
N LEU A 88 11.39 -14.22 7.79
CA LEU A 88 11.93 -14.74 9.06
C LEU A 88 13.27 -15.44 8.94
N GLY A 89 13.52 -16.11 7.80
CA GLY A 89 14.77 -16.81 7.55
C GLY A 89 15.97 -15.87 7.37
N GLN A 90 15.74 -14.56 7.21
CA GLN A 90 16.76 -13.58 6.83
C GLN A 90 17.25 -12.70 8.00
N ALA A 91 17.09 -13.16 9.24
CA ALA A 91 17.50 -12.49 10.49
C ALA A 91 19.01 -12.11 10.59
N LYS A 92 19.83 -12.44 9.58
CA LYS A 92 21.23 -12.02 9.44
C LYS A 92 21.40 -10.89 8.40
N GLY A 93 20.57 -9.85 8.49
CA GLY A 93 20.79 -8.56 7.83
C GLY A 93 20.29 -8.42 6.39
N HIS A 94 19.43 -9.32 5.90
CA HIS A 94 18.81 -9.21 4.56
C HIS A 94 17.27 -9.23 4.58
N GLY A 95 16.63 -9.36 5.75
CA GLY A 95 15.17 -9.39 5.87
C GLY A 95 14.50 -8.08 5.47
N MET A 96 13.31 -8.16 4.88
CA MET A 96 12.49 -7.00 4.53
C MET A 96 12.05 -6.24 5.80
N SER A 97 12.10 -4.91 5.77
CA SER A 97 11.47 -4.07 6.79
C SER A 97 9.94 -4.11 6.68
N THR A 98 9.23 -3.58 7.69
CA THR A 98 7.77 -3.43 7.60
C THR A 98 7.41 -2.49 6.44
N GLU A 99 8.25 -1.49 6.19
CA GLU A 99 8.16 -0.57 5.07
C GLU A 99 8.28 -1.27 3.72
N ASP A 100 9.24 -2.19 3.57
CA ASP A 100 9.41 -2.96 2.33
C ASP A 100 8.19 -3.85 2.08
N VAL A 101 7.69 -4.53 3.12
CA VAL A 101 6.46 -5.34 3.02
C VAL A 101 5.26 -4.47 2.59
N MET A 102 5.15 -3.24 3.11
CA MET A 102 4.08 -2.32 2.71
C MET A 102 4.20 -1.89 1.23
N GLU A 103 5.41 -1.61 0.74
CA GLU A 103 5.60 -1.24 -0.67
C GLU A 103 5.33 -2.42 -1.61
N GLU A 104 5.73 -3.64 -1.25
CA GLU A 104 5.36 -4.84 -2.00
C GLU A 104 3.84 -5.03 -2.04
N CYS A 105 3.15 -4.90 -0.89
CA CYS A 105 1.69 -4.97 -0.84
C CYS A 105 1.05 -3.94 -1.77
N LYS A 106 1.53 -2.70 -1.74
CA LYS A 106 1.04 -1.61 -2.61
C LYS A 106 1.24 -1.93 -4.09
N LEU A 107 2.39 -2.51 -4.45
CA LEU A 107 2.70 -2.95 -5.81
C LEU A 107 1.74 -4.05 -6.26
N PHE A 108 1.44 -5.03 -5.41
CA PHE A 108 0.47 -6.09 -5.72
C PHE A 108 -0.95 -5.56 -5.91
N TYR A 109 -1.41 -4.63 -5.05
CA TYR A 109 -2.72 -4.00 -5.26
C TYR A 109 -2.76 -3.22 -6.57
N PHE A 110 -1.67 -2.51 -6.90
CA PHE A 110 -1.57 -1.79 -8.17
C PHE A 110 -1.56 -2.75 -9.38
N ALA A 111 -0.85 -3.87 -9.31
CA ALA A 111 -0.81 -4.87 -10.38
C ALA A 111 -2.12 -5.65 -10.55
N GLY A 112 -2.93 -5.73 -9.49
CA GLY A 112 -4.26 -6.35 -9.51
C GLY A 112 -5.40 -5.42 -9.92
N GLN A 113 -5.10 -4.16 -10.24
CA GLN A 113 -6.04 -3.16 -10.75
C GLN A 113 -6.32 -3.38 -12.23
#